data_AF-A0A371R0M3-F1
#
_entry.id   AF-A0A371R0M3-F1
#
_cell.length_a   1.000
_cell.length_b   1.000
_cell.length_c   1.000
_cell.angle_alpha   90.00
_cell.angle_beta   90.00
_cell.angle_gamma   90.00
#
_symmetry.space_group_name_H-M   'P 1'
#
loop_
_entity.id
_entity.type
_entity.pdbx_description
1 polymer ?
#
loop_
_entity_poly.entity_id
_entity_poly.type
_entity_poly.pdbx_seq_one_letter_code
_entity_poly.pdbx_strand_id
1 'polypeptide(L)'
;MRQRVEQFFRELEERIDKEIEAFTVEWRQYEALGQIQLREDFFVFIVFSWSDEECSIEFMLGDENAVIQPRHLDKLDVATSIIKQAFALAKERFTCL
;
A
#
# COMPACT_ATOMS: atom_id res chain seq x y z
N MET A 1 12.04 -5.04 -12.76
CA MET A 1 11.42 -4.36 -11.61
C MET A 1 10.23 -5.13 -11.04
N ARG A 2 9.21 -5.46 -11.86
CA ARG A 2 8.00 -6.18 -11.45
C ARG A 2 8.17 -7.29 -10.38
N GLN A 3 9.06 -8.27 -10.60
CA GLN A 3 9.29 -9.36 -9.61
C GLN A 3 9.70 -8.85 -8.21
N ARG A 4 10.48 -7.76 -8.13
CA ARG A 4 10.85 -7.14 -6.85
C ARG A 4 9.64 -6.47 -6.19
N VAL A 5 8.76 -5.86 -6.99
CA VAL A 5 7.50 -5.25 -6.52
C VAL A 5 6.52 -6.35 -6.07
N GLU A 6 6.46 -7.48 -6.77
CA GLU A 6 5.67 -8.66 -6.36
C GLU A 6 6.15 -9.18 -5.00
N GLN A 7 7.46 -9.29 -4.82
CA GLN A 7 8.06 -9.68 -3.54
C GLN A 7 7.80 -8.65 -2.44
N PHE A 8 7.87 -7.36 -2.76
CA PHE A 8 7.53 -6.28 -1.83
C PHE A 8 6.10 -6.41 -1.29
N PHE A 9 5.11 -6.62 -2.16
CA PHE A 9 3.72 -6.76 -1.70
C PHE A 9 3.48 -8.03 -0.88
N ARG A 10 4.12 -9.15 -1.22
CA ARG A 10 4.05 -10.39 -0.42
C ARG A 10 4.63 -10.17 0.98
N GLU A 11 5.82 -9.58 1.07
CA GLU A 11 6.45 -9.29 2.36
C GLU A 11 5.66 -8.26 3.17
N LEU A 12 5.04 -7.30 2.50
CA LEU A 12 4.17 -6.34 3.17
C LEU A 12 2.94 -7.03 3.77
N GLU A 13 2.27 -7.90 3.00
CA GLU A 13 1.11 -8.68 3.46
C GLU A 13 1.47 -9.55 4.68
N GLU A 14 2.66 -10.14 4.73
CA GLU A 14 3.15 -10.90 5.87
C GLU A 14 3.47 -10.03 7.11
N ARG A 15 3.86 -8.77 6.92
CA ARG A 15 4.26 -7.85 8.00
C ARG A 15 3.09 -7.12 8.64
N ILE A 16 2.07 -6.78 7.85
CA ILE A 16 0.97 -5.96 8.35
C ILE A 16 -0.01 -6.76 9.22
N ASP A 17 -0.72 -6.02 10.06
CA ASP A 17 -1.61 -6.57 11.08
C ASP A 17 -2.74 -7.44 10.47
N LYS A 18 -3.21 -8.44 11.22
CA LYS A 18 -4.33 -9.31 10.83
C LYS A 18 -5.69 -8.62 10.99
N GLU A 19 -5.73 -7.36 11.42
CA GLU A 19 -6.95 -6.55 11.51
C GLU A 19 -7.47 -6.03 10.16
N ILE A 20 -6.82 -6.38 9.05
CA ILE A 20 -7.29 -6.04 7.70
C ILE A 20 -8.40 -7.01 7.24
N GLU A 21 -9.36 -6.52 6.48
CA GLU A 21 -10.43 -7.33 5.90
C GLU A 21 -10.01 -8.02 4.59
N ALA A 22 -9.20 -7.32 3.78
CA ALA A 22 -8.71 -7.82 2.50
C ALA A 22 -7.40 -7.13 2.09
N PHE A 23 -6.58 -7.85 1.33
CA PHE A 23 -5.41 -7.34 0.62
C PHE A 23 -5.51 -7.79 -0.84
N THR A 24 -5.55 -6.86 -1.78
CA THR A 24 -5.47 -7.17 -3.22
C THR A 24 -4.37 -6.36 -3.88
N VAL A 25 -3.81 -6.89 -4.97
CA VAL A 25 -2.84 -6.17 -5.81
C VAL A 25 -3.26 -6.27 -7.26
N GLU A 26 -3.50 -5.13 -7.88
CA GLU A 26 -3.75 -5.01 -9.31
C GLU A 26 -2.46 -4.68 -10.06
N TRP A 27 -2.19 -5.40 -11.14
CA TRP A 27 -0.95 -5.29 -11.89
C TRP A 27 -1.17 -4.66 -13.27
N ARG A 28 -0.39 -3.62 -13.56
CA ARG A 28 -0.30 -2.98 -14.87
C ARG A 28 1.12 -3.09 -15.41
N GLN A 29 1.37 -2.55 -16.61
CA GLN A 29 2.66 -2.72 -17.29
C GLN A 29 3.85 -2.11 -16.51
N TYR A 30 3.63 -0.95 -15.91
CA TYR A 30 4.66 -0.13 -15.22
C TYR A 30 4.20 0.35 -13.83
N GLU A 31 3.14 -0.26 -13.31
CA GLU A 31 2.48 0.16 -12.09
C GLU A 31 1.84 -1.05 -11.40
N ALA A 32 1.80 -1.01 -10.08
CA ALA A 32 1.05 -1.93 -9.25
C ALA A 32 0.25 -1.14 -8.19
N LEU A 33 -1.03 -1.47 -8.04
CA LEU A 33 -1.92 -0.87 -7.06
C LEU A 33 -2.26 -1.91 -5.99
N GLY A 34 -1.68 -1.75 -4.79
CA GLY A 34 -2.09 -2.47 -3.60
C GLY A 34 -3.29 -1.80 -2.96
N GLN A 35 -4.35 -2.57 -2.68
CA GLN A 35 -5.54 -2.11 -1.97
C GLN A 35 -5.67 -2.93 -0.69
N ILE A 36 -5.60 -2.25 0.45
CA ILE A 36 -5.67 -2.86 1.77
C ILE A 36 -6.92 -2.34 2.47
N GLN A 37 -7.93 -3.18 2.61
CA GLN A 37 -9.21 -2.84 3.21
C GLN A 37 -9.14 -2.98 4.73
N LEU A 38 -9.50 -1.92 5.45
CA LEU A 38 -9.49 -1.90 6.92
C LEU A 38 -10.89 -2.03 7.53
N ARG A 39 -11.92 -1.58 6.80
CA ARG A 39 -13.35 -1.69 7.15
C ARG A 39 -14.20 -1.23 5.97
N GLU A 40 -15.24 -1.98 5.58
CA GLU A 40 -16.29 -1.57 4.60
C GLU A 40 -15.76 -0.79 3.39
N ASP A 41 -15.73 0.54 3.49
CA ASP A 41 -15.33 1.52 2.48
C ASP A 41 -14.06 2.30 2.86
N PHE A 42 -13.19 1.79 3.72
CA PHE A 42 -11.97 2.45 4.17
C PHE A 42 -10.73 1.64 3.86
N PHE A 43 -9.84 2.24 3.08
CA PHE A 43 -8.71 1.57 2.46
C PHE A 43 -7.41 2.34 2.63
N VAL A 44 -6.30 1.60 2.66
CA VAL A 44 -4.98 2.11 2.33
C VAL A 44 -4.66 1.65 0.91
N PHE A 45 -4.37 2.61 0.04
CA PHE A 45 -3.89 2.36 -1.32
C PHE A 45 -2.39 2.61 -1.38
N ILE A 46 -1.68 1.70 -2.06
CA ILE A 46 -0.25 1.80 -2.32
C ILE A 46 -0.06 1.70 -3.83
N VAL A 47 0.32 2.81 -4.45
CA VAL A 47 0.65 2.83 -5.88
C VAL A 47 2.16 2.74 -5.99
N PHE A 48 2.66 1.71 -6.64
CA PHE A 48 4.07 1.55 -6.95
C PHE A 48 4.28 1.65 -8.45
N SER A 49 4.95 2.71 -8.90
CA SER A 49 5.20 2.99 -10.30
C SER A 49 6.69 2.87 -10.61
N TRP A 50 7.03 2.36 -11.79
CA TRP A 50 8.42 2.20 -12.19
C TRP A 50 8.63 2.39 -13.69
N SER A 51 9.80 2.93 -14.03
CA SER A 51 10.37 2.93 -15.36
C SER A 51 11.68 2.12 -15.36
N ASP A 52 12.49 2.23 -16.42
CA ASP A 52 13.78 1.57 -16.49
C ASP A 52 14.81 2.18 -15.51
N GLU A 53 14.68 3.46 -15.16
CA GLU A 53 15.66 4.19 -14.34
C GLU A 53 15.10 4.72 -13.02
N GLU A 54 13.79 4.91 -12.90
CA GLU A 54 13.16 5.55 -11.75
C GLU A 54 12.03 4.69 -11.18
N CYS A 55 11.78 4.84 -9.88
CA CYS A 55 10.60 4.31 -9.25
C CYS A 55 10.01 5.28 -8.24
N SER A 56 8.70 5.22 -8.04
CA SER A 56 7.99 6.02 -7.06
C SER A 56 6.98 5.15 -6.31
N ILE A 57 6.71 5.56 -5.08
CA ILE A 57 5.66 4.98 -4.25
C ILE A 57 4.77 6.10 -3.74
N GLU A 58 3.47 5.97 -3.97
CA GLU A 58 2.45 6.91 -3.54
C GLU A 58 1.45 6.18 -2.64
N PHE A 59 0.92 6.91 -1.67
CA PHE A 59 -0.03 6.38 -0.70
C PHE A 59 -1.30 7.22 -0.74
N MET A 60 -2.45 6.55 -0.76
CA MET A 60 -3.74 7.19 -0.54
C MET A 60 -4.46 6.49 0.62
N LEU A 61 -5.23 7.25 1.37
CA LEU A 61 -5.96 6.76 2.54
C LEU A 61 -7.35 7.37 2.52
N GLY A 62 -8.38 6.54 2.65
CA GLY A 62 -9.76 6.97 2.64
C GLY A 62 -10.68 5.93 2.03
N ASP A 63 -11.85 6.39 1.66
CA ASP A 63 -12.73 5.69 0.74
C ASP A 63 -12.21 5.71 -0.71
N GLU A 64 -13.03 5.24 -1.64
CA GLU A 64 -12.74 5.27 -3.08
C GLU A 64 -12.45 6.69 -3.63
N ASN A 65 -12.83 7.74 -2.89
CA ASN A 65 -12.59 9.14 -3.23
C ASN A 65 -11.45 9.76 -2.38
N ALA A 66 -10.68 8.94 -1.65
CA ALA A 66 -9.64 9.37 -0.71
C ALA A 66 -10.17 10.28 0.41
N VAL A 67 -11.42 10.08 0.84
CA VAL A 67 -12.04 10.82 1.95
C VAL A 67 -12.02 9.97 3.21
N ILE A 68 -11.67 10.60 4.34
CA ILE A 68 -11.69 9.96 5.66
C ILE A 68 -12.95 10.43 6.40
N GLN A 69 -13.93 9.54 6.53
CA GLN A 69 -15.15 9.83 7.29
C GLN A 69 -14.92 9.65 8.80
N PRO A 70 -15.62 10.41 9.67
CA PRO A 70 -15.46 10.31 11.12
C PRO A 70 -15.61 8.89 11.71
N ARG A 71 -16.41 8.04 11.06
CA ARG A 71 -16.64 6.64 11.47
C ARG A 71 -15.43 5.71 11.27
N HIS A 72 -14.37 6.17 10.61
CA HIS A 72 -13.13 5.43 10.38
C HIS A 72 -11.94 5.96 11.18
N LEU A 73 -12.15 6.97 12.05
CA LEU A 73 -11.05 7.56 12.82
C LEU A 73 -10.37 6.52 13.73
N ASP A 74 -11.10 5.52 14.19
CA ASP A 74 -10.56 4.40 14.98
C ASP A 74 -9.58 3.51 14.19
N LYS A 75 -9.62 3.56 12.85
CA LYS A 75 -8.72 2.80 11.96
C LYS A 75 -7.54 3.62 11.44
N LEU A 76 -7.42 4.90 11.78
CA LEU A 76 -6.32 5.75 11.29
C LEU A 76 -4.94 5.33 11.80
N ASP A 77 -4.84 4.88 13.04
CA ASP A 77 -3.55 4.43 13.58
C ASP A 77 -3.05 3.17 12.85
N VAL A 78 -3.97 2.24 12.56
CA VAL A 78 -3.68 1.05 11.75
C VAL A 78 -3.27 1.44 10.33
N ALA A 79 -4.06 2.31 9.68
CA ALA A 79 -3.77 2.78 8.33
C ALA A 79 -2.39 3.44 8.21
N THR A 80 -2.09 4.38 9.11
CA THR A 80 -0.81 5.10 9.11
C THR A 80 0.36 4.19 9.49
N SER A 81 0.15 3.17 10.33
CA SER A 81 1.13 2.13 10.61
C SER A 81 1.47 1.34 9.34
N ILE A 82 0.46 0.91 8.57
CA ILE A 82 0.66 0.20 7.29
C ILE A 82 1.47 1.06 6.32
N ILE A 83 1.12 2.34 6.15
CA ILE A 83 1.85 3.27 5.27
C ILE A 83 3.33 3.36 5.69
N LYS A 84 3.61 3.53 6.99
CA LYS A 84 4.99 3.60 7.50
C LYS A 84 5.76 2.31 7.27
N GLN A 85 5.14 1.16 7.50
CA GLN A 85 5.75 -0.15 7.27
C GLN A 85 6.04 -0.38 5.78
N ALA A 86 5.08 -0.05 4.91
CA ALA A 86 5.23 -0.12 3.46
C ALA A 86 6.38 0.77 2.98
N PHE A 87 6.45 2.02 3.44
CA PHE A 87 7.52 2.93 3.05
C PHE A 87 8.89 2.46 3.57
N ALA A 88 8.99 2.01 4.82
CA ALA A 88 10.23 1.48 5.37
C ALA A 88 10.74 0.26 4.57
N LEU A 89 9.85 -0.70 4.30
CA LEU A 89 10.16 -1.87 3.47
C LEU A 89 10.58 -1.45 2.06
N ALA A 90 9.93 -0.45 1.47
CA ALA A 90 10.28 0.05 0.15
C ALA A 90 11.72 0.62 0.13
N LYS A 91 12.11 1.40 1.14
CA LYS A 91 13.49 1.90 1.28
C LYS A 91 14.54 0.81 1.49
N GLU A 92 14.18 -0.29 2.15
CA GLU A 92 15.06 -1.47 2.29
C GLU A 92 15.27 -2.19 0.96
N ARG A 93 14.23 -2.22 0.12
CA ARG A 93 14.17 -3.08 -1.07
C ARG A 93 14.50 -2.37 -2.38
N PHE A 94 14.40 -1.05 -2.47
CA PHE A 94 14.57 -0.31 -3.73
C PHE A 94 15.49 0.90 -3.54
N THR A 95 16.58 0.92 -4.32
CA THR A 95 17.55 2.02 -4.35
C THR A 95 17.16 3.17 -5.27
N CYS A 96 16.08 3.01 -6.04
CA CYS A 96 15.53 4.01 -6.97
C CYS A 96 14.49 4.94 -6.32
N LEU A 97 14.20 4.74 -5.03
CA LEU A 97 13.27 5.54 -4.22
C LEU A 97 13.99 6.68 -3.47
#